data_AF-A0A256Z6H6-F1
#
_entry.id   AF-A0A256Z6H6-F1
#
_cell.length_a   1.000
_cell.length_b   1.000
_cell.length_c   1.000
_cell.angle_alpha   90.00
_cell.angle_beta   90.00
_cell.angle_gamma   90.00
#
_symmetry.space_group_name_H-M   'P 1'
#
loop_
_entity.id
_entity.type
_entity.pdbx_description
1 polymer ?
#
loop_
_entity_poly.entity_id
_entity_poly.type
_entity_poly.pdbx_seq_one_letter_code
_entity_poly.pdbx_strand_id
1 'polypeptide(L)'
;MYVVLSAGSYTVKFQTAVWSGSTGNGLRMNDTRVAALNFPDKQRNSWDSTVSCPSGTETTVLNQNFTVPATRKLAVGSIKKYVAVVTVYMWNNYGRRNAVKNAGEPNESSPDGSWFNWRIYVNDTQKDWTERRNDRGTSDGSLGSGVGAYGQLRLVLDPSTTYNLKVKAYNGISAAYNGRAVVEIMLCPWIMTDEDYEPVSLDFPQGSTLYVTIEPLHDNTATKYVRVGKQRFVSFGDSTDYYKALSGTGILEFNYTFETVEVVKS
;
A
#
# COMPACT_ATOMS: atom_id res chain seq x y z
N MET A 1 6.25 5.73 -4.31
CA MET A 1 6.95 4.47 -3.98
C MET A 1 7.51 4.60 -2.57
N TYR A 2 7.28 3.60 -1.73
CA TYR A 2 7.85 3.53 -0.37
C TYR A 2 9.01 2.56 -0.37
N VAL A 3 10.18 3.02 0.05
CA VAL A 3 11.36 2.17 0.20
C VAL A 3 11.82 2.27 1.64
N VAL A 4 11.88 1.13 2.32
CA VAL A 4 12.43 1.03 3.67
C VAL A 4 13.93 0.72 3.55
N LEU A 5 14.77 1.65 3.97
CA LEU A 5 16.22 1.53 3.91
C LEU A 5 16.78 1.21 5.30
N SER A 6 17.95 0.55 5.34
CA SER A 6 18.72 0.41 6.58
C SER A 6 19.25 1.77 7.05
N ALA A 7 19.88 1.81 8.22
CA ALA A 7 20.57 3.02 8.65
C ALA A 7 21.79 3.27 7.73
N GLY A 8 21.92 4.48 7.21
CA GLY A 8 23.04 4.82 6.32
C GLY A 8 22.83 6.10 5.52
N SER A 9 23.81 6.40 4.68
CA SER A 9 23.74 7.46 3.68
C SER A 9 23.38 6.87 2.33
N TYR A 10 22.44 7.50 1.62
CA TYR A 10 21.92 7.00 0.35
C TYR A 10 21.95 8.09 -0.71
N THR A 11 22.26 7.70 -1.94
CA THR A 11 22.09 8.55 -3.12
C THR A 11 20.88 8.06 -3.89
N VAL A 12 19.89 8.93 -4.07
CA VAL A 12 18.74 8.66 -4.93
C VAL A 12 19.05 9.19 -6.33
N LYS A 13 18.93 8.32 -7.34
CA LYS A 13 19.13 8.67 -8.75
C LYS A 13 17.86 8.34 -9.53
N PHE A 14 17.50 9.21 -10.46
CA PHE A 14 16.39 9.00 -11.38
C PHE A 14 16.95 8.78 -12.77
N GLN A 15 16.48 7.76 -13.46
CA GLN A 15 16.89 7.45 -14.83
C GLN A 15 15.68 7.59 -15.76
N THR A 16 15.81 8.46 -16.76
CA THR A 16 14.78 8.74 -17.78
C THR A 16 14.84 7.79 -18.97
N ALA A 17 15.58 6.69 -18.89
CA ALA A 17 15.99 5.87 -20.04
C ALA A 17 14.85 5.15 -20.80
N VAL A 18 13.60 5.50 -20.56
CA VAL A 18 12.39 4.93 -21.19
C VAL A 18 11.54 5.99 -21.89
N TRP A 19 11.98 7.24 -21.89
CA TRP A 19 11.16 8.37 -22.26
C TRP A 19 11.49 8.81 -23.68
N SER A 20 10.88 8.17 -24.68
CA SER A 20 10.94 8.63 -26.07
C SER A 20 10.01 9.84 -26.24
N GLY A 21 10.59 11.04 -26.24
CA GLY A 21 9.94 12.19 -26.83
C GLY A 21 9.95 12.08 -28.35
N SER A 22 8.99 12.69 -29.04
CA SER A 22 9.14 12.93 -30.49
C SER A 22 10.38 13.82 -30.72
N THR A 23 11.03 13.70 -31.87
CA THR A 23 12.18 14.52 -32.25
C THR A 23 11.86 16.00 -32.00
N GLY A 24 12.58 16.66 -31.07
CA GLY A 24 12.37 18.06 -30.69
C GLY A 24 11.58 18.30 -29.39
N ASN A 25 10.97 17.27 -28.79
CA ASN A 25 10.23 17.38 -27.52
C ASN A 25 10.90 16.51 -26.44
N GLY A 26 11.83 17.08 -25.68
CA GLY A 26 12.40 16.40 -24.52
C GLY A 26 11.34 16.18 -23.43
N LEU A 27 11.34 15.01 -22.79
CA LEU A 27 10.55 14.79 -21.59
C LEU A 27 11.22 15.49 -20.40
N ARG A 28 10.45 16.33 -19.71
CA ARG A 28 10.91 17.09 -18.55
C ARG A 28 10.35 16.48 -17.27
N MET A 29 11.23 16.11 -16.34
CA MET A 29 10.82 15.94 -14.94
C MET A 29 10.63 17.33 -14.35
N ASN A 30 9.39 17.67 -14.00
CA ASN A 30 9.05 19.00 -13.48
C ASN A 30 9.24 19.10 -11.96
N ASP A 31 8.98 18.01 -11.22
CA ASP A 31 9.12 17.97 -9.76
C ASP A 31 9.48 16.55 -9.33
N THR A 32 10.40 16.45 -8.37
CA THR A 32 10.84 15.20 -7.76
C THR A 32 10.90 15.43 -6.26
N ARG A 33 9.97 14.82 -5.53
CA ARG A 33 9.88 14.93 -4.07
C ARG A 33 10.41 13.67 -3.42
N VAL A 34 11.43 13.84 -2.58
CA VAL A 34 11.99 12.77 -1.75
C VAL A 34 11.83 13.20 -0.30
N ALA A 35 11.17 12.36 0.49
CA ALA A 35 11.03 12.55 1.93
C ALA A 35 11.56 11.32 2.65
N ALA A 36 12.15 11.52 3.83
CA ALA A 36 12.60 10.46 4.70
C ALA A 36 11.80 10.54 6.01
N LEU A 37 11.20 9.41 6.38
CA LEU A 37 10.41 9.27 7.61
C LEU A 37 10.97 8.07 8.38
N ASN A 38 11.20 8.25 9.68
CA ASN A 38 11.66 7.17 10.54
C ASN A 38 10.53 6.68 11.44
N PHE A 39 9.58 5.96 10.85
CA PHE A 39 8.53 5.34 11.65
C PHE A 39 9.10 4.24 12.56
N PRO A 40 8.71 4.20 13.85
CA PRO A 40 8.97 3.04 14.69
C PRO A 40 8.20 1.83 14.16
N ASP A 41 8.59 0.62 14.54
CA ASP A 41 7.86 -0.63 14.24
C ASP A 41 7.65 -0.93 12.73
N LYS A 42 8.36 -0.23 11.82
CA LYS A 42 8.32 -0.52 10.39
C LYS A 42 9.05 -1.82 10.07
N GLN A 43 8.51 -2.61 9.16
CA GLN A 43 9.17 -3.79 8.59
C GLN A 43 9.16 -3.74 7.07
N ARG A 44 10.21 -4.30 6.46
CA ARG A 44 10.32 -4.52 5.01
C ARG A 44 10.32 -6.01 4.71
N ASN A 45 9.59 -6.40 3.67
CA ASN A 45 9.83 -7.66 2.97
C ASN A 45 10.04 -7.35 1.48
N SER A 46 10.94 -8.06 0.81
CA SER A 46 11.10 -7.93 -0.63
C SER A 46 11.49 -9.23 -1.27
N TRP A 47 10.92 -9.50 -2.43
CA TRP A 47 11.25 -10.68 -3.22
C TRP A 47 11.36 -10.33 -4.70
N ASP A 48 12.18 -11.10 -5.39
CA ASP A 48 12.39 -11.03 -6.83
C ASP A 48 12.38 -12.46 -7.34
N SER A 49 11.46 -12.77 -8.24
CA SER A 49 11.26 -14.12 -8.75
C SER A 49 11.13 -14.08 -10.25
N THR A 50 11.70 -15.09 -10.93
CA THR A 50 11.58 -15.29 -12.37
C THR A 50 11.18 -16.74 -12.63
N VAL A 51 10.07 -16.94 -13.35
CA VAL A 51 9.50 -18.28 -13.63
C VAL A 51 9.05 -18.36 -15.08
N SER A 52 9.27 -19.52 -15.71
CA SER A 52 8.74 -19.81 -17.05
C SER A 52 7.22 -19.85 -17.03
N CYS A 53 6.57 -19.03 -17.86
CA CYS A 53 5.12 -18.97 -18.01
C CYS A 53 4.75 -19.54 -19.38
N PRO A 54 4.23 -20.78 -19.48
CA PRO A 54 3.81 -21.37 -20.75
C PRO A 54 2.70 -20.55 -21.43
N SER A 55 2.66 -20.59 -22.77
CA SER A 55 1.61 -19.93 -23.56
C SER A 55 0.22 -20.41 -23.15
N GLY A 56 -0.71 -19.47 -22.97
CA GLY A 56 -2.12 -19.75 -22.71
C GLY A 56 -2.42 -20.29 -21.32
N THR A 57 -1.48 -20.25 -20.37
CA THR A 57 -1.69 -20.73 -19.00
C THR A 57 -1.47 -19.65 -17.97
N GLU A 58 -2.17 -19.78 -16.83
CA GLU A 58 -1.88 -19.00 -15.63
C GLU A 58 -0.81 -19.70 -14.80
N THR A 59 0.27 -18.99 -14.50
CA THR A 59 1.42 -19.48 -13.75
C THR A 59 1.58 -18.68 -12.47
N THR A 60 1.91 -19.35 -11.36
CA THR A 60 2.30 -18.65 -10.12
C THR A 60 3.75 -18.20 -10.24
N VAL A 61 3.97 -16.90 -10.36
CA VAL A 61 5.30 -16.31 -10.57
C VAL A 61 5.99 -15.99 -9.23
N LEU A 62 5.19 -15.67 -8.20
CA LEU A 62 5.66 -15.53 -6.83
C LEU A 62 4.69 -16.22 -5.88
N ASN A 63 5.22 -16.92 -4.87
CA ASN A 63 4.46 -17.46 -3.75
C ASN A 63 5.33 -17.37 -2.48
N GLN A 64 5.04 -16.44 -1.60
CA GLN A 64 5.86 -16.14 -0.43
C GLN A 64 5.00 -15.87 0.81
N ASN A 65 5.48 -16.30 1.97
CA ASN A 65 4.88 -15.95 3.25
C ASN A 65 5.59 -14.73 3.83
N PHE A 66 4.83 -13.88 4.51
CA PHE A 66 5.38 -12.87 5.40
C PHE A 66 4.59 -12.82 6.70
N THR A 67 5.31 -12.53 7.78
CA THR A 67 4.72 -12.40 9.11
C THR A 67 4.71 -10.94 9.51
N VAL A 68 3.54 -10.48 9.96
CA VAL A 68 3.37 -9.14 10.52
C VAL A 68 4.07 -9.08 11.88
N PRO A 69 4.80 -7.98 12.20
CA PRO A 69 5.43 -7.83 13.50
C PRO A 69 4.47 -8.10 14.66
N ALA A 70 5.04 -8.54 15.77
CA ALA A 70 4.28 -8.74 16.99
C ALA A 70 3.67 -7.43 17.49
N THR A 71 2.64 -7.57 18.34
CA THR A 71 2.10 -6.41 19.05
C THR A 71 3.16 -5.84 20.01
N ARG A 72 3.24 -4.51 20.06
CA ARG A 72 4.00 -3.77 21.08
C ARG A 72 3.04 -2.89 21.87
N LYS A 73 3.20 -2.85 23.18
CA LYS A 73 2.44 -1.95 24.07
C LYS A 73 3.00 -0.53 23.95
N LEU A 74 2.12 0.41 23.63
CA LEU A 74 2.36 1.86 23.60
C LEU A 74 1.72 2.50 24.83
N ALA A 75 1.96 3.80 25.03
CA ALA A 75 1.31 4.58 26.09
C ALA A 75 -0.22 4.59 26.00
N VAL A 76 -0.75 4.42 24.78
CA VAL A 76 -2.18 4.43 24.47
C VAL A 76 -2.78 3.03 24.31
N GLY A 77 -2.02 1.98 24.64
CA GLY A 77 -2.43 0.58 24.47
C GLY A 77 -1.58 -0.19 23.44
N SER A 78 -1.97 -1.44 23.18
CA SER A 78 -1.25 -2.31 22.23
C SER A 78 -1.59 -1.97 20.78
N ILE A 79 -0.60 -2.09 19.90
CA ILE A 79 -0.84 -2.02 18.44
C ILE A 79 -1.85 -3.10 18.05
N LYS A 80 -2.95 -2.70 17.40
CA LYS A 80 -4.02 -3.61 16.98
C LYS A 80 -3.93 -4.04 15.53
N LYS A 81 -3.46 -3.17 14.64
CA LYS A 81 -3.30 -3.47 13.21
C LYS A 81 -2.01 -2.87 12.66
N TYR A 82 -1.54 -3.43 11.56
CA TYR A 82 -0.52 -2.85 10.71
C TYR A 82 -1.11 -2.54 9.34
N VAL A 83 -0.73 -1.41 8.77
CA VAL A 83 -0.96 -1.16 7.35
C VAL A 83 0.18 -1.77 6.56
N ALA A 84 -0.15 -2.60 5.57
CA ALA A 84 0.77 -3.09 4.56
C ALA A 84 0.59 -2.30 3.27
N VAL A 85 1.67 -1.74 2.74
CA VAL A 85 1.74 -1.22 1.37
C VAL A 85 2.57 -2.19 0.55
N VAL A 86 1.89 -2.98 -0.27
CA VAL A 86 2.51 -3.96 -1.18
C VAL A 86 2.64 -3.32 -2.56
N THR A 87 3.85 -3.16 -3.05
CA THR A 87 4.14 -2.69 -4.42
C THR A 87 4.68 -3.84 -5.24
N VAL A 88 4.11 -4.04 -6.43
CA VAL A 88 4.51 -5.09 -7.36
C VAL A 88 4.86 -4.48 -8.70
N TYR A 89 6.03 -4.83 -9.22
CA TYR A 89 6.42 -4.62 -10.60
C TYR A 89 6.53 -5.97 -11.28
N MET A 90 6.04 -6.05 -12.51
CA MET A 90 6.13 -7.26 -13.30
C MET A 90 6.55 -6.94 -14.73
N TRP A 91 7.31 -7.84 -15.34
CA TRP A 91 7.61 -7.81 -16.76
C TRP A 91 7.92 -9.23 -17.25
N ASN A 92 8.08 -9.40 -18.55
CA ASN A 92 8.55 -10.65 -19.14
C ASN A 92 9.83 -10.41 -19.95
N ASN A 93 10.50 -11.50 -20.38
CA ASN A 93 11.74 -11.41 -21.16
C ASN A 93 11.52 -11.07 -22.65
N TYR A 94 10.28 -11.01 -23.12
CA TYR A 94 9.91 -10.51 -24.45
C TYR A 94 9.69 -8.99 -24.48
N GLY A 95 9.20 -8.44 -23.36
CA GLY A 95 8.58 -7.13 -23.32
C GLY A 95 8.28 -6.67 -21.88
N ARG A 96 8.17 -5.35 -21.71
CA ARG A 96 7.69 -4.77 -20.44
C ARG A 96 6.16 -4.64 -20.40
N ARG A 97 5.50 -5.13 -21.45
CA ARG A 97 4.08 -4.93 -21.74
C ARG A 97 3.22 -5.91 -20.97
N ASN A 98 2.43 -5.38 -20.04
CA ASN A 98 1.59 -6.18 -19.18
C ASN A 98 0.33 -5.41 -18.75
N ALA A 99 -0.73 -6.17 -18.49
CA ALA A 99 -2.00 -5.71 -17.95
C ALA A 99 -2.19 -6.22 -16.51
N VAL A 100 -2.35 -5.30 -15.59
CA VAL A 100 -2.60 -5.53 -14.16
C VAL A 100 -4.10 -5.70 -13.95
N LYS A 101 -4.54 -6.81 -13.35
CA LYS A 101 -5.96 -7.19 -13.25
C LYS A 101 -6.48 -7.20 -11.81
N ASN A 102 -7.68 -6.66 -11.66
CA ASN A 102 -8.50 -6.72 -10.45
C ASN A 102 -9.27 -8.05 -10.38
N ALA A 103 -9.88 -8.33 -9.23
CA ALA A 103 -10.72 -9.50 -9.04
C ALA A 103 -11.91 -9.48 -10.01
N GLY A 104 -12.21 -10.63 -10.60
CA GLY A 104 -13.28 -10.78 -11.59
C GLY A 104 -12.98 -10.20 -12.98
N GLU A 105 -11.89 -9.44 -13.17
CA GLU A 105 -11.54 -8.94 -14.49
C GLU A 105 -10.97 -10.04 -15.40
N PRO A 106 -11.47 -10.16 -16.65
CA PRO A 106 -10.95 -11.12 -17.59
C PRO A 106 -9.52 -10.79 -18.02
N ASN A 107 -8.82 -11.81 -18.52
CA ASN A 107 -7.57 -11.59 -19.25
C ASN A 107 -7.86 -10.74 -20.51
N GLU A 108 -6.96 -9.84 -20.81
CA GLU A 108 -7.03 -8.95 -21.94
C GLU A 108 -5.98 -9.35 -22.97
N SER A 109 -6.39 -9.40 -24.23
CA SER A 109 -5.51 -9.61 -25.36
C SER A 109 -4.97 -8.26 -25.85
N SER A 110 -3.73 -8.22 -26.32
CA SER A 110 -3.23 -7.06 -27.07
C SER A 110 -3.46 -7.26 -28.56
N PRO A 111 -3.47 -6.18 -29.36
CA PRO A 111 -3.54 -6.28 -30.83
C PRO A 111 -2.44 -7.15 -31.47
N ASP A 112 -1.29 -7.27 -30.80
CA ASP A 112 -0.13 -8.03 -31.23
C ASP A 112 0.17 -9.27 -30.36
N GLY A 113 -0.77 -9.67 -29.50
CA GLY A 113 -0.67 -10.83 -28.62
C GLY A 113 0.48 -10.80 -27.59
N SER A 114 0.95 -9.63 -27.17
CA SER A 114 2.17 -9.44 -26.37
C SER A 114 1.99 -9.22 -24.85
N TRP A 115 0.75 -9.18 -24.34
CA TRP A 115 0.51 -8.82 -22.93
C TRP A 115 0.49 -10.00 -21.97
N PHE A 116 1.29 -9.90 -20.90
CA PHE A 116 1.08 -10.68 -19.68
C PHE A 116 -0.05 -10.07 -18.86
N ASN A 117 -1.02 -10.88 -18.44
CA ASN A 117 -2.08 -10.44 -17.54
C ASN A 117 -1.78 -10.95 -16.14
N TRP A 118 -1.74 -10.09 -15.12
CA TRP A 118 -1.29 -10.53 -13.80
C TRP A 118 -2.11 -9.98 -12.64
N ARG A 119 -2.13 -10.76 -11.57
CA ARG A 119 -3.05 -10.65 -10.42
C ARG A 119 -2.29 -10.90 -9.12
N ILE A 120 -2.82 -10.35 -8.04
CA ILE A 120 -2.32 -10.54 -6.68
C ILE A 120 -3.35 -11.31 -5.84
N TYR A 121 -2.85 -12.21 -5.00
CA TYR A 121 -3.65 -13.01 -4.08
C TYR A 121 -3.04 -12.91 -2.69
N VAL A 122 -3.91 -12.79 -1.69
CA VAL A 122 -3.55 -12.87 -0.26
C VAL A 122 -4.35 -14.02 0.34
N ASN A 123 -3.67 -15.01 0.91
CA ASN A 123 -4.26 -16.26 1.42
C ASN A 123 -5.20 -16.90 0.37
N ASP A 124 -4.67 -17.07 -0.85
CA ASP A 124 -5.38 -17.63 -2.01
C ASP A 124 -6.64 -16.87 -2.48
N THR A 125 -6.97 -15.75 -1.85
CA THR A 125 -8.05 -14.85 -2.28
C THR A 125 -7.48 -13.76 -3.16
N GLN A 126 -8.00 -13.61 -4.39
CA GLN A 126 -7.60 -12.52 -5.27
C GLN A 126 -7.99 -11.17 -4.63
N LYS A 127 -7.11 -10.17 -4.74
CA LYS A 127 -7.38 -8.81 -4.26
C LYS A 127 -7.46 -7.83 -5.44
N ASP A 128 -8.24 -6.77 -5.23
CA ASP A 128 -8.22 -5.60 -6.09
C ASP A 128 -7.04 -4.70 -5.75
N TRP A 129 -6.45 -4.09 -6.76
CA TRP A 129 -5.37 -3.13 -6.57
C TRP A 129 -5.95 -1.80 -6.08
N THR A 130 -5.36 -1.26 -5.02
CA THR A 130 -5.65 0.11 -4.55
C THR A 130 -5.22 1.13 -5.61
N GLU A 131 -4.09 0.88 -6.27
CA GLU A 131 -3.58 1.69 -7.37
C GLU A 131 -2.90 0.76 -8.38
N ARG A 132 -3.05 1.02 -9.68
CA ARG A 132 -2.39 0.24 -10.73
C ARG A 132 -2.14 1.06 -11.97
N ARG A 133 -1.10 0.70 -12.71
CA ARG A 133 -0.81 1.22 -14.04
C ARG A 133 -0.40 0.09 -14.96
N ASN A 134 -1.14 -0.06 -16.05
CA ASN A 134 -0.80 -0.99 -17.11
C ASN A 134 0.32 -0.43 -17.99
N ASP A 135 1.09 -1.32 -18.60
CA ASP A 135 2.00 -0.99 -19.69
C ASP A 135 1.48 -1.66 -20.96
N ARG A 136 0.58 -0.96 -21.66
CA ARG A 136 -0.16 -1.44 -22.85
C ARG A 136 0.44 -0.93 -24.16
N GLY A 137 1.70 -0.52 -24.16
CA GLY A 137 2.36 -0.03 -25.38
C GLY A 137 2.29 -1.06 -26.52
N THR A 138 2.30 -0.58 -27.76
CA THR A 138 2.40 -1.43 -28.96
C THR A 138 3.84 -1.60 -29.44
N SER A 139 4.81 -0.99 -28.74
CA SER A 139 6.24 -1.07 -29.05
C SER A 139 7.08 -0.94 -27.78
N ASP A 140 8.12 -1.74 -27.66
CA ASP A 140 9.11 -1.65 -26.58
C ASP A 140 10.37 -0.92 -27.08
N GLY A 141 10.57 0.34 -26.69
CA GLY A 141 11.76 1.11 -27.12
C GLY A 141 13.10 0.57 -26.56
N SER A 142 13.05 -0.20 -25.47
CA SER A 142 14.17 -0.96 -24.87
C SER A 142 13.66 -1.82 -23.71
N LEU A 143 14.11 -3.08 -23.64
CA LEU A 143 13.82 -4.02 -22.54
C LEU A 143 14.66 -3.75 -21.29
N GLY A 144 15.83 -3.13 -21.45
CA GLY A 144 16.84 -3.01 -20.38
C GLY A 144 16.70 -1.81 -19.45
N SER A 145 15.69 -0.95 -19.61
CA SER A 145 15.73 0.38 -19.00
C SER A 145 14.45 0.88 -18.32
N GLY A 146 13.38 0.07 -18.19
CA GLY A 146 12.11 0.49 -17.58
C GLY A 146 11.44 -0.56 -16.69
N VAL A 147 10.54 -0.10 -15.81
CA VAL A 147 9.98 -0.91 -14.71
C VAL A 147 8.69 -1.69 -15.08
N GLY A 148 8.19 -1.52 -16.31
CA GLY A 148 6.95 -2.16 -16.80
C GLY A 148 5.69 -1.67 -16.08
N ALA A 149 4.62 -2.48 -16.14
CA ALA A 149 3.40 -2.24 -15.38
C ALA A 149 3.63 -2.34 -13.86
N TYR A 150 2.88 -1.59 -13.05
CA TYR A 150 2.92 -1.72 -11.59
C TYR A 150 1.53 -1.81 -10.97
N GLY A 151 1.48 -2.41 -9.78
CA GLY A 151 0.33 -2.46 -8.90
C GLY A 151 0.74 -2.15 -7.47
N GLN A 152 -0.10 -1.41 -6.75
CA GLN A 152 0.01 -1.17 -5.31
C GLN A 152 -1.28 -1.64 -4.63
N LEU A 153 -1.11 -2.45 -3.59
CA LEU A 153 -2.19 -2.96 -2.76
C LEU A 153 -1.96 -2.49 -1.32
N ARG A 154 -2.97 -1.87 -0.72
CA ARG A 154 -2.99 -1.51 0.71
C ARG A 154 -3.86 -2.50 1.47
N LEU A 155 -3.37 -2.98 2.61
CA LEU A 155 -4.08 -3.93 3.46
C LEU A 155 -3.97 -3.51 4.92
N VAL A 156 -5.02 -3.77 5.69
CA VAL A 156 -5.01 -3.73 7.15
C VAL A 156 -4.83 -5.17 7.65
N LEU A 157 -3.77 -5.42 8.40
CA LEU A 157 -3.36 -6.77 8.82
C LEU A 157 -3.25 -6.90 10.33
N ASP A 158 -3.50 -8.11 10.83
CA ASP A 158 -3.39 -8.44 12.24
C ASP A 158 -1.92 -8.66 12.67
N PRO A 159 -1.50 -8.15 13.83
CA PRO A 159 -0.19 -8.40 14.40
C PRO A 159 0.08 -9.91 14.58
N SER A 160 1.35 -10.30 14.56
CA SER A 160 1.81 -11.69 14.75
C SER A 160 1.21 -12.72 13.76
N THR A 161 0.51 -12.28 12.71
CA THR A 161 -0.15 -13.16 11.76
C THR A 161 0.70 -13.34 10.52
N THR A 162 0.77 -14.57 10.02
CA THR A 162 1.44 -14.89 8.76
C THR A 162 0.42 -14.89 7.62
N TYR A 163 0.74 -14.14 6.57
CA TYR A 163 -0.04 -14.08 5.35
C TYR A 163 0.76 -14.67 4.19
N ASN A 164 0.06 -15.37 3.31
CA ASN A 164 0.62 -15.87 2.07
C ASN A 164 0.28 -14.91 0.92
N LEU A 165 1.32 -14.43 0.22
CA LEU A 165 1.19 -13.59 -0.95
C LEU A 165 1.53 -14.37 -2.21
N LYS A 166 0.65 -14.33 -3.21
CA LYS A 166 0.93 -14.87 -4.55
C LYS A 166 0.76 -13.79 -5.61
N VAL A 167 1.67 -13.81 -6.59
CA VAL A 167 1.49 -13.11 -7.87
C VAL A 167 1.37 -14.17 -8.94
N LYS A 168 0.26 -14.14 -9.67
CA LYS A 168 0.02 -15.04 -10.80
C LYS A 168 -0.03 -14.25 -12.09
N ALA A 169 0.44 -14.86 -13.17
CA ALA A 169 0.42 -14.29 -14.49
C ALA A 169 -0.11 -15.28 -15.51
N TYR A 170 -1.08 -14.82 -16.29
CA TYR A 170 -1.53 -15.47 -17.50
C TYR A 170 -0.71 -14.95 -18.69
N ASN A 171 -0.02 -15.86 -19.35
CA ASN A 171 0.73 -15.56 -20.57
C ASN A 171 -0.21 -15.68 -21.78
N GLY A 172 -0.70 -14.54 -22.28
CA GLY A 172 -1.52 -14.47 -23.49
C GLY A 172 -0.73 -14.52 -24.81
N ILE A 173 0.59 -14.70 -24.74
CA ILE A 173 1.50 -14.72 -25.88
C ILE A 173 1.64 -16.16 -26.39
N SER A 174 1.75 -16.34 -27.71
CA SER A 174 1.81 -17.65 -28.38
C SER A 174 3.03 -18.52 -28.04
N ALA A 175 4.02 -17.95 -27.34
CA ALA A 175 5.24 -18.64 -26.92
C ALA A 175 5.40 -18.57 -25.39
N ALA A 176 6.15 -19.52 -24.84
CA ALA A 176 6.54 -19.48 -23.44
C ALA A 176 7.55 -18.35 -23.20
N TYR A 177 7.30 -17.53 -22.18
CA TYR A 177 8.18 -16.47 -21.76
C TYR A 177 8.35 -16.49 -20.25
N ASN A 178 9.52 -16.06 -19.78
CA ASN A 178 9.78 -15.93 -18.35
C ASN A 178 9.10 -14.67 -17.84
N GLY A 179 8.19 -14.82 -16.89
CA GLY A 179 7.65 -13.72 -16.10
C GLY A 179 8.56 -13.45 -14.91
N ARG A 180 8.92 -12.19 -14.70
CA ARG A 180 9.64 -11.72 -13.52
C ARG A 180 8.76 -10.80 -12.69
N ALA A 181 8.64 -11.08 -11.40
CA ALA A 181 7.89 -10.27 -10.45
C ALA A 181 8.83 -9.78 -9.34
N VAL A 182 8.86 -8.47 -9.13
CA VAL A 182 9.53 -7.82 -8.00
C VAL A 182 8.45 -7.28 -7.07
N VAL A 183 8.49 -7.70 -5.81
CA VAL A 183 7.53 -7.32 -4.78
C VAL A 183 8.26 -6.66 -3.63
N GLU A 184 7.74 -5.51 -3.19
CA GLU A 184 8.17 -4.82 -1.99
C GLU A 184 6.98 -4.62 -1.07
N ILE A 185 7.13 -4.98 0.21
CA ILE A 185 6.14 -4.74 1.25
C ILE A 185 6.75 -3.82 2.30
N MET A 186 6.06 -2.73 2.60
CA MET A 186 6.25 -1.93 3.81
C MET A 186 5.10 -2.24 4.77
N LEU A 187 5.42 -2.64 6.00
CA LEU A 187 4.46 -2.78 7.10
C LEU A 187 4.70 -1.66 8.10
N CYS A 188 3.66 -0.94 8.51
CA CYS A 188 3.77 0.12 9.51
C CYS A 188 2.43 0.34 10.22
N PRO A 189 2.40 0.38 11.56
CA PRO A 189 1.18 0.64 12.32
C PRO A 189 0.89 2.13 12.48
N TRP A 190 1.82 3.00 12.07
CA TRP A 190 1.72 4.46 12.13
C TRP A 190 1.18 5.09 10.84
N ILE A 191 1.02 4.27 9.80
CA ILE A 191 0.35 4.66 8.56
C ILE A 191 -1.10 4.27 8.71
N MET A 192 -1.99 5.17 8.29
CA MET A 192 -3.43 4.93 8.26
C MET A 192 -3.89 4.81 6.80
N THR A 193 -4.92 4.00 6.58
CA THR A 193 -5.61 3.84 5.29
C THR A 193 -7.00 4.47 5.33
N ASP A 194 -7.70 4.44 4.21
CA ASP A 194 -9.06 5.00 4.06
C ASP A 194 -10.16 4.13 4.70
N GLU A 195 -9.78 3.02 5.34
CA GLU A 195 -10.68 2.15 6.11
C GLU A 195 -10.70 2.58 7.57
N ASP A 196 -11.90 2.78 8.14
CA ASP A 196 -12.11 3.16 9.54
C ASP A 196 -11.40 2.17 10.48
N TYR A 197 -10.57 2.71 11.37
CA TYR A 197 -9.76 1.94 12.31
C TYR A 197 -10.59 1.44 13.51
N GLU A 198 -10.22 0.27 14.04
CA GLU A 198 -10.84 -0.28 15.25
C GLU A 198 -10.65 0.64 16.46
N PRO A 199 -11.69 0.93 17.28
CA PRO A 199 -11.58 1.78 18.45
C PRO A 199 -10.44 1.35 19.38
N VAL A 200 -9.58 2.26 19.81
CA VAL A 200 -8.58 1.99 20.85
C VAL A 200 -9.23 2.21 22.21
N SER A 201 -9.19 1.19 23.08
CA SER A 201 -9.52 1.38 24.49
C SER A 201 -8.36 2.09 25.16
N LEU A 202 -8.59 3.32 25.57
CA LEU A 202 -7.61 4.15 26.22
C LEU A 202 -7.78 4.00 27.74
N ASP A 203 -6.74 3.52 28.41
CA ASP A 203 -6.68 3.46 29.87
C ASP A 203 -5.79 4.60 30.36
N PHE A 204 -6.41 5.74 30.65
CA PHE A 204 -5.72 6.90 31.19
C PHE A 204 -6.24 7.22 32.59
N PRO A 205 -5.37 7.70 33.50
CA PRO A 205 -5.83 8.33 34.73
C PRO A 205 -6.80 9.46 34.43
N GLN A 206 -7.82 9.63 35.28
CA GLN A 206 -8.72 10.79 35.18
C GLN A 206 -7.92 12.10 35.21
N GLY A 207 -8.38 13.11 34.47
CA GLY A 207 -7.68 14.40 34.32
C GLY A 207 -6.53 14.38 33.30
N SER A 208 -6.22 13.22 32.68
CA SER A 208 -5.23 13.16 31.60
C SER A 208 -5.71 13.90 30.36
N THR A 209 -4.77 14.44 29.57
CA THR A 209 -5.04 15.04 28.26
C THR A 209 -4.40 14.22 27.15
N LEU A 210 -5.20 13.81 26.18
CA LEU A 210 -4.75 13.20 24.94
C LEU A 210 -4.40 14.30 23.94
N TYR A 211 -3.25 14.18 23.29
CA TYR A 211 -2.84 14.98 22.14
C TYR A 211 -2.63 14.05 20.94
N VAL A 212 -3.23 14.38 19.81
CA VAL A 212 -3.13 13.62 18.55
C VAL A 212 -2.81 14.60 17.43
N THR A 213 -1.74 14.32 16.70
CA THR A 213 -1.42 15.01 15.45
C THR A 213 -1.57 14.02 14.31
N ILE A 214 -2.35 14.39 13.30
CA ILE A 214 -2.55 13.58 12.10
C ILE A 214 -2.05 14.33 10.89
N GLU A 215 -1.06 13.74 10.22
CA GLU A 215 -0.41 14.33 9.06
C GLU A 215 -0.72 13.54 7.79
N PRO A 216 -0.92 14.21 6.65
CA PRO A 216 -1.06 13.54 5.36
C PRO A 216 0.27 12.92 4.93
N LEU A 217 0.23 11.66 4.49
CA LEU A 217 1.44 10.95 4.07
C LEU A 217 1.79 11.15 2.58
N HIS A 218 0.78 11.33 1.74
CA HIS A 218 0.93 11.35 0.26
C HIS A 218 0.36 12.62 -0.36
N ASP A 219 -0.77 13.07 0.17
CA ASP A 219 -1.60 14.11 -0.40
C ASP A 219 -2.25 14.90 0.72
N ASN A 220 -2.07 16.23 0.67
CA ASN A 220 -2.64 17.15 1.63
C ASN A 220 -4.17 17.29 1.48
N THR A 221 -4.76 16.78 0.39
CA THR A 221 -6.21 16.89 0.11
C THR A 221 -7.05 15.79 0.76
N ALA A 222 -6.43 14.73 1.29
CA ALA A 222 -7.16 13.68 1.99
C ALA A 222 -7.85 14.23 3.26
N THR A 223 -9.18 14.06 3.32
CA THR A 223 -9.96 14.41 4.51
C THR A 223 -9.78 13.33 5.56
N LYS A 224 -9.36 13.76 6.75
CA LYS A 224 -9.06 12.88 7.88
C LYS A 224 -10.06 13.15 8.99
N TYR A 225 -10.33 12.14 9.81
CA TYR A 225 -11.27 12.20 10.91
C TYR A 225 -10.61 11.71 12.19
N VAL A 226 -10.87 12.38 13.31
CA VAL A 226 -10.49 11.94 14.65
C VAL A 226 -11.64 12.18 15.59
N ARG A 227 -11.97 11.17 16.39
CA ARG A 227 -13.13 11.19 17.29
C ARG A 227 -12.77 10.53 18.61
N VAL A 228 -13.22 11.11 19.72
CA VAL A 228 -13.13 10.53 21.07
C VAL A 228 -14.53 10.38 21.61
N GLY A 229 -14.92 9.15 21.96
CA GLY A 229 -16.27 8.84 22.37
C GLY A 229 -16.52 7.34 22.47
N LYS A 230 -17.78 6.97 22.66
CA LYS A 230 -18.22 5.59 22.61
C LYS A 230 -19.02 5.38 21.33
N GLN A 231 -18.59 4.43 20.48
CA GLN A 231 -19.43 3.99 19.37
C GLN A 231 -20.73 3.41 19.94
N ARG A 232 -21.86 4.05 19.60
CA ARG A 232 -23.19 3.63 20.06
C ARG A 232 -23.74 2.55 19.15
N PHE A 233 -24.60 1.68 19.69
CA PHE A 233 -25.27 0.64 18.91
C PHE A 233 -26.21 1.23 17.84
N VAL A 234 -26.78 2.39 18.11
CA VAL A 234 -27.51 3.22 17.15
C VAL A 234 -26.80 4.57 17.07
N SER A 235 -26.41 4.98 15.86
CA SER A 235 -25.82 6.30 15.63
C SER A 235 -26.90 7.38 15.59
N PHE A 236 -26.65 8.49 16.25
CA PHE A 236 -27.48 9.70 16.19
C PHE A 236 -26.71 10.88 15.59
N GLY A 237 -25.67 10.58 14.80
CA GLY A 237 -24.74 11.54 14.22
C GLY A 237 -23.55 11.86 15.12
N ASP A 238 -22.44 12.26 14.48
CA ASP A 238 -21.14 12.44 15.14
C ASP A 238 -21.18 13.38 16.36
N SER A 239 -21.96 14.46 16.30
CA SER A 239 -22.10 15.44 17.39
C SER A 239 -22.74 14.88 18.65
N THR A 240 -23.41 13.73 18.56
CA THR A 240 -24.14 13.08 19.65
C THR A 240 -23.44 11.80 20.11
N ASP A 241 -22.75 11.13 19.19
CA ASP A 241 -22.11 9.84 19.43
C ASP A 241 -20.72 9.99 20.06
N TYR A 242 -20.05 11.14 19.86
CA TYR A 242 -18.69 11.39 20.36
C TYR A 242 -18.62 12.62 21.28
N TYR A 243 -17.74 12.55 22.28
CA TYR A 243 -17.46 13.68 23.19
C TYR A 243 -16.71 14.81 22.47
N LYS A 244 -15.88 14.46 21.48
CA LYS A 244 -15.21 15.41 20.59
C LYS A 244 -14.92 14.75 19.25
N ALA A 245 -15.14 15.48 18.17
CA ALA A 245 -14.80 15.07 16.81
C ALA A 245 -14.14 16.24 16.06
N LEU A 246 -13.19 15.93 15.19
CA LEU A 246 -12.56 16.89 14.29
C LEU A 246 -12.38 16.22 12.92
N SER A 247 -12.54 17.00 11.85
CA SER A 247 -12.25 16.56 10.49
C SER A 247 -11.57 17.67 9.68
N GLY A 248 -10.78 17.28 8.69
CA GLY A 248 -10.17 18.23 7.76
C GLY A 248 -9.00 17.69 6.94
N THR A 249 -8.45 18.57 6.12
CA THR A 249 -7.29 18.34 5.22
C THR A 249 -6.00 18.86 5.85
N GLY A 250 -4.83 18.59 5.26
CA GLY A 250 -3.55 19.04 5.82
C GLY A 250 -3.23 18.44 7.19
N ILE A 251 -2.42 19.10 8.01
CA ILE A 251 -2.10 18.66 9.37
C ILE A 251 -3.29 18.97 10.28
N LEU A 252 -3.77 17.96 11.02
CA LEU A 252 -4.80 18.12 12.04
C LEU A 252 -4.20 17.96 13.44
N GLU A 253 -4.44 18.95 14.28
CA GLU A 253 -4.11 18.90 15.70
C GLU A 253 -5.39 18.71 16.51
N PHE A 254 -5.42 17.67 17.34
CA PHE A 254 -6.55 17.32 18.17
C PHE A 254 -6.09 17.09 19.60
N ASN A 255 -6.83 17.65 20.57
CA ASN A 255 -6.61 17.39 21.97
C ASN A 255 -7.93 17.10 22.69
N TYR A 256 -7.89 16.32 23.76
CA TYR A 256 -9.05 16.08 24.62
C TYR A 256 -8.61 15.77 26.04
N THR A 257 -9.14 16.51 27.02
CA THR A 257 -8.93 16.26 28.45
C THR A 257 -10.07 15.41 28.97
N PHE A 258 -9.74 14.25 29.56
CA PHE A 258 -10.74 13.35 30.12
C PHE A 258 -11.25 13.91 31.45
N GLU A 259 -12.55 14.17 31.50
CA GLU A 259 -13.22 14.72 32.69
C GLU A 259 -13.06 13.78 33.89
N THR A 260 -12.80 14.36 35.05
CA THR A 260 -12.97 13.71 36.35
C THR A 260 -14.46 13.63 36.64
N VAL A 261 -15.04 12.44 36.49
CA VAL A 261 -16.39 12.20 36.99
C VAL A 261 -16.26 11.93 38.49
N GLU A 262 -16.55 12.92 39.32
CA GLU A 262 -16.81 12.67 40.73
C GLU A 262 -18.02 11.75 40.83
N VAL A 263 -17.83 10.54 41.35
CA VAL A 263 -18.95 9.68 41.71
C VAL A 263 -19.59 10.33 42.93
N VAL A 264 -20.67 11.08 42.70
CA VAL A 264 -21.53 11.55 43.78
C VAL A 264 -22.06 10.29 44.44
N LYS A 265 -21.56 9.97 45.64
CA LYS A 265 -22.16 8.94 46.50
C LYS A 265 -23.55 9.46 46.89
N SER A 266 -24.57 9.05 46.14
CA SER A 266 -25.96 9.11 46.55
C SER A 266 -26.23 8.07 47.62
#